data_AF-A0A1G3Y348-F1
#
_entry.id   AF-A0A1G3Y348-F1
#
_cell.length_a   1.000
_cell.length_b   1.000
_cell.length_c   1.000
_cell.angle_alpha   90.00
_cell.angle_beta   90.00
_cell.angle_gamma   90.00
#
_symmetry.space_group_name_H-M   'P 1'
#
loop_
_entity.id
_entity.type
_entity.pdbx_description
1 polymer ?
#
loop_
_entity_poly.entity_id
_entity_poly.type
_entity_poly.pdbx_seq_one_letter_code
_entity_poly.pdbx_strand_id
1 'polypeptide(L)'
;MSPMDSKGIRNRTNCANSVNQVNKVNRVNVILIALCLILFGVGCASVTEQVQTPDYYGPNYGQVTIYLNGPEKASIDVTFDLLAVNIVAEGGILKEIMNTPLSINSLALTNRQVLLAEIALTEGRYEKLRLTVKRATIKKKEVADLAIPPEGFEIPVNITVTRNQNTTLFLKWDADASISEGFQFKPAFAVKSQRPELSTMLVYVTNEDSNNVSVINRQTDEVVSTVMVGKKPRGVATGLRRQHIRVYVANSKSNSISVIDPTTNMVETEIPIRFGQEPEGIAVATVSPEKEFIFVTNYGSNTVSVIDGLTYQETEKVNVKNGPVAVAVDPPVEALMNAQFLSFEDIERLRDDRKNFLRAYVANRNSKVVTVLKMDISSGRIVDVTDINVEWNPIALDVDYERGKVYVANYGFDNLSIISIPELIKGNKDGAVSAISGVGHSNTGVVADPKLERIYLLKETSGGVMIIRPMVEDQSPIKTITPIVGIMPVGTTPRSLMLDPEARKLYIVNRGSHNVSVIDKTSRKEEKVIPVGKKPYGIAMIPF
;
A
#
# COMPACT_ATOMS: atom_id res chain seq x y z
N MET A 1 -42.20 67.70 35.20
CA MET A 1 -43.56 67.67 35.80
C MET A 1 -44.20 66.34 35.47
N SER A 2 -44.80 65.69 36.47
CA SER A 2 -45.75 64.56 36.34
C SER A 2 -47.18 65.15 36.18
N PRO A 3 -48.33 64.41 36.19
CA PRO A 3 -48.52 62.99 36.57
C PRO A 3 -49.64 62.15 35.86
N MET A 4 -49.76 60.87 36.28
CA MET A 4 -51.00 60.06 36.50
C MET A 4 -51.90 59.65 35.29
N ASP A 5 -52.74 58.59 35.32
CA ASP A 5 -52.92 57.31 36.09
C ASP A 5 -53.81 56.40 35.15
N SER A 6 -54.17 55.10 35.32
CA SER A 6 -54.03 54.13 36.40
C SER A 6 -54.29 52.67 35.99
N LYS A 7 -53.62 51.70 36.66
CA LYS A 7 -54.10 50.33 37.03
C LYS A 7 -54.46 49.41 35.84
N GLY A 8 -54.58 48.07 35.92
CA GLY A 8 -54.56 47.03 36.97
C GLY A 8 -55.47 45.86 36.47
N ILE A 9 -55.31 44.54 36.74
CA ILE A 9 -54.80 43.73 37.87
C ILE A 9 -54.50 42.26 37.40
N ARG A 10 -53.92 41.45 38.31
CA ARG A 10 -53.46 40.02 38.26
C ARG A 10 -54.64 39.00 38.10
N ASN A 11 -54.50 37.67 37.93
CA ASN A 11 -53.65 36.58 38.52
C ASN A 11 -53.41 35.44 37.48
N ARG A 12 -52.42 34.51 37.54
CA ARG A 12 -52.18 33.36 38.46
C ARG A 12 -53.43 32.45 38.66
N THR A 13 -53.38 31.11 38.66
CA THR A 13 -52.29 30.15 38.99
C THR A 13 -52.55 28.70 38.48
N ASN A 14 -51.50 27.85 38.46
CA ASN A 14 -51.45 26.39 38.69
C ASN A 14 -52.17 25.33 37.80
N CYS A 15 -51.34 24.43 37.28
CA CYS A 15 -51.33 22.95 37.42
C CYS A 15 -52.48 22.01 37.02
N ALA A 16 -52.03 20.85 36.48
CA ALA A 16 -52.50 19.46 36.70
C ALA A 16 -53.27 18.74 35.56
N ASN A 17 -52.80 17.50 35.31
CA ASN A 17 -53.53 16.25 35.06
C ASN A 17 -54.70 16.26 34.06
N SER A 18 -54.59 15.74 32.83
CA SER A 18 -54.37 14.32 32.38
C SER A 18 -55.65 13.48 32.26
N VAL A 19 -55.55 12.36 31.50
CA VAL A 19 -56.52 11.25 31.36
C VAL A 19 -57.61 11.39 30.28
N ASN A 20 -57.42 10.64 29.18
CA ASN A 20 -58.38 9.93 28.32
C ASN A 20 -59.48 10.70 27.54
N GLN A 21 -59.55 10.53 26.21
CA GLN A 21 -60.47 9.63 25.45
C GLN A 21 -61.96 10.03 25.56
N VAL A 22 -62.74 10.14 24.47
CA VAL A 22 -63.19 9.01 23.60
C VAL A 22 -63.38 9.45 22.12
N ASN A 23 -63.48 8.47 21.21
CA ASN A 23 -63.53 8.58 19.75
C ASN A 23 -64.96 8.62 19.10
N LYS A 24 -65.03 9.00 17.79
CA LYS A 24 -66.15 8.83 16.80
C LYS A 24 -67.37 9.75 17.04
N VAL A 25 -68.26 10.14 16.09
CA VAL A 25 -68.76 9.70 14.74
C VAL A 25 -69.16 10.99 13.95
N ASN A 26 -69.26 11.25 12.62
CA ASN A 26 -69.08 10.64 11.25
C ASN A 26 -68.56 11.81 10.32
N ARG A 27 -68.19 11.73 9.01
CA ARG A 27 -68.27 10.77 7.87
C ARG A 27 -69.45 10.90 6.85
N VAL A 28 -69.45 11.94 6.00
CA VAL A 28 -70.20 12.06 4.70
C VAL A 28 -69.34 12.86 3.70
N ASN A 29 -69.26 12.61 2.37
CA ASN A 29 -69.16 11.34 1.63
C ASN A 29 -68.69 11.56 0.15
N VAL A 30 -67.80 10.68 -0.35
CA VAL A 30 -67.47 10.28 -1.77
C VAL A 30 -67.15 11.33 -2.88
N ILE A 31 -66.37 10.84 -3.88
CA ILE A 31 -66.03 11.36 -5.24
C ILE A 31 -64.70 12.15 -5.27
N LEU A 32 -63.75 11.98 -6.22
CA LEU A 32 -63.23 10.87 -7.10
C LEU A 32 -61.97 11.46 -7.82
N ILE A 33 -60.98 10.82 -8.45
CA ILE A 33 -60.59 9.44 -8.89
C ILE A 33 -59.17 9.12 -8.34
N ALA A 34 -58.65 7.88 -8.52
CA ALA A 34 -57.32 7.45 -8.07
C ALA A 34 -56.23 7.39 -9.15
N LEU A 35 -54.96 7.58 -8.74
CA LEU A 35 -53.81 6.80 -9.23
C LEU A 35 -52.84 6.59 -8.05
N CYS A 36 -52.39 5.36 -7.82
CA CYS A 36 -51.52 5.02 -6.69
C CYS A 36 -50.76 3.70 -6.97
N LEU A 37 -49.75 3.41 -6.13
CA LEU A 37 -48.81 2.28 -6.18
C LEU A 37 -47.75 2.37 -7.29
N ILE A 38 -46.52 2.70 -6.89
CA ILE A 38 -45.46 1.68 -6.75
C ILE A 38 -44.37 2.15 -5.76
N LEU A 39 -44.01 1.24 -4.85
CA LEU A 39 -42.83 1.16 -3.98
C LEU A 39 -42.34 2.39 -3.17
N PHE A 40 -42.42 2.23 -1.85
CA PHE A 40 -41.48 2.84 -0.90
C PHE A 40 -40.06 2.28 -1.11
N GLY A 41 -39.04 3.13 -0.96
CA GLY A 41 -37.64 2.76 -0.81
C GLY A 41 -36.94 3.77 0.09
N VAL A 42 -36.81 3.48 1.38
CA VAL A 42 -36.27 4.44 2.37
C VAL A 42 -34.77 4.59 2.19
N GLY A 43 -34.34 5.79 1.78
CA GLY A 43 -32.94 6.16 1.79
C GLY A 43 -32.43 6.34 3.21
N CYS A 44 -31.85 5.30 3.80
CA CYS A 44 -31.04 5.41 5.01
C CYS A 44 -29.75 6.17 4.68
N ALA A 45 -29.82 7.50 4.69
CA ALA A 45 -28.66 8.37 4.68
C ALA A 45 -27.93 8.21 6.02
N SER A 46 -27.00 7.25 6.08
CA SER A 46 -26.04 7.13 7.17
C SER A 46 -25.18 8.38 7.18
N VAL A 47 -25.48 9.29 8.12
CA VAL A 47 -24.58 10.40 8.46
C VAL A 47 -23.29 9.77 8.95
N THR A 48 -22.28 9.77 8.08
CA THR A 48 -20.92 9.42 8.48
C THR A 48 -20.43 10.51 9.40
N GLU A 49 -20.41 10.21 10.70
CA GLU A 49 -19.55 10.96 11.62
C GLU A 49 -18.14 10.96 11.03
N GLN A 50 -17.68 12.14 10.62
CA GLN A 50 -16.28 12.32 10.32
C GLN A 50 -15.52 12.19 11.63
N VAL A 51 -15.12 10.96 11.95
CA VAL A 51 -14.06 10.69 12.92
C VAL A 51 -12.81 11.32 12.35
N GLN A 52 -12.64 12.62 12.65
CA GLN A 52 -11.44 13.37 12.39
C GLN A 52 -10.33 12.70 13.19
N THR A 53 -9.58 11.81 12.53
CA THR A 53 -8.27 11.40 13.02
C THR A 53 -7.48 12.68 13.23
N PRO A 54 -7.05 13.00 14.47
CA PRO A 54 -6.30 14.22 14.72
C PRO A 54 -5.08 14.24 13.80
N ASP A 55 -4.66 15.42 13.34
CA ASP A 55 -3.31 15.57 12.80
C ASP A 55 -2.34 15.41 13.99
N TYR A 56 -2.03 14.15 14.28
CA TYR A 56 -1.50 13.66 15.56
C TYR A 56 -0.11 14.19 15.88
N TYR A 57 0.57 14.72 14.86
CA TYR A 57 1.93 15.25 14.94
C TYR A 57 1.91 16.71 14.51
N GLY A 58 2.06 17.59 15.49
CA GLY A 58 2.40 19.00 15.27
C GLY A 58 3.82 19.14 14.68
N PRO A 59 4.32 20.38 14.48
CA PRO A 59 5.53 20.60 13.70
C PRO A 59 6.82 19.98 14.26
N ASN A 60 6.90 19.62 15.54
CA ASN A 60 8.19 19.37 16.24
C ASN A 60 8.41 17.89 16.64
N TYR A 61 8.06 16.94 15.75
CA TYR A 61 8.19 15.50 16.01
C TYR A 61 9.07 14.81 14.96
N GLY A 62 9.77 13.76 15.41
CA GLY A 62 10.33 12.70 14.56
C GLY A 62 9.68 11.35 14.90
N GLN A 63 9.80 10.37 14.02
CA GLN A 63 9.28 9.00 14.25
C GLN A 63 10.37 8.09 14.79
N VAL A 64 10.00 7.14 15.64
CA VAL A 64 10.84 6.00 16.03
C VAL A 64 10.09 4.73 15.68
N THR A 65 10.76 3.87 14.92
CA THR A 65 10.27 2.53 14.57
C THR A 65 11.18 1.50 15.23
N ILE A 66 10.62 0.54 15.97
CA ILE A 66 11.41 -0.50 16.65
C ILE A 66 10.98 -1.88 16.18
N TYR A 67 11.92 -2.59 15.55
CA TYR A 67 11.80 -4.00 15.22
C TYR A 67 12.54 -4.85 16.24
N LEU A 68 11.93 -5.98 16.58
CA LEU A 68 12.58 -7.11 17.24
C LEU A 68 12.98 -8.11 16.15
N ASN A 69 14.28 -8.30 15.94
CA ASN A 69 14.80 -9.40 15.13
C ASN A 69 15.00 -10.61 16.04
N GLY A 70 14.45 -11.75 15.67
CA GLY A 70 14.72 -13.00 16.37
C GLY A 70 16.15 -13.49 16.20
N PRO A 71 16.51 -14.59 16.88
CA PRO A 71 17.82 -15.20 16.73
C PRO A 71 17.97 -15.81 15.32
N GLU A 72 19.20 -15.84 14.80
CA GLU A 72 19.54 -16.56 13.56
C GLU A 72 19.42 -18.08 13.74
N LYS A 73 19.61 -18.54 14.98
CA LYS A 73 19.39 -19.90 15.47
C LYS A 73 19.04 -19.83 16.96
N ALA A 74 17.94 -20.43 17.37
CA ALA A 74 17.65 -20.71 18.78
C ALA A 74 18.02 -22.16 19.11
N SER A 75 18.81 -22.38 20.16
CA SER A 75 19.12 -23.73 20.69
C SER A 75 18.18 -24.13 21.82
N ILE A 76 17.45 -23.18 22.41
CA ILE A 76 16.44 -23.39 23.45
C ILE A 76 15.06 -22.82 23.05
N ASP A 77 13.99 -23.51 23.46
CA ASP A 77 12.60 -23.06 23.33
C ASP A 77 12.24 -22.17 24.53
N VAL A 78 12.26 -20.85 24.31
CA VAL A 78 12.01 -19.83 25.34
C VAL A 78 10.89 -18.93 24.87
N THR A 79 9.92 -18.68 25.76
CA THR A 79 8.78 -17.79 25.50
C THR A 79 8.70 -16.73 26.57
N PHE A 80 8.52 -15.46 26.21
CA PHE A 80 8.28 -14.37 27.18
C PHE A 80 7.11 -13.47 26.78
N ASP A 81 6.35 -13.05 27.78
CA ASP A 81 5.16 -12.20 27.65
C ASP A 81 5.52 -10.74 27.95
N LEU A 82 5.79 -9.98 26.90
CA LEU A 82 6.07 -8.55 26.96
C LEU A 82 4.75 -7.77 27.12
N LEU A 83 4.57 -7.03 28.21
CA LEU A 83 3.37 -6.21 28.44
C LEU A 83 3.51 -4.81 27.86
N ALA A 84 4.66 -4.19 28.09
CA ALA A 84 4.91 -2.81 27.72
C ALA A 84 6.37 -2.57 27.40
N VAL A 85 6.60 -1.59 26.52
CA VAL A 85 7.91 -0.99 26.27
C VAL A 85 7.78 0.51 26.46
N ASN A 86 8.72 1.09 27.19
CA ASN A 86 8.88 2.52 27.36
C ASN A 86 10.24 2.95 26.78
N ILE A 87 10.32 4.18 26.30
CA ILE A 87 11.59 4.85 25.99
C ILE A 87 11.86 5.96 26.99
N VAL A 88 13.11 6.13 27.39
CA VAL A 88 13.55 7.12 28.39
C VAL A 88 14.30 8.24 27.68
N ALA A 89 13.79 9.46 27.80
CA ALA A 89 14.46 10.67 27.30
C ALA A 89 15.67 11.03 28.19
N GLU A 90 16.61 11.79 27.64
CA GLU A 90 17.65 12.49 28.41
C GLU A 90 17.00 13.30 29.54
N GLY A 91 17.43 13.09 30.80
CA GLY A 91 16.74 13.61 31.99
C GLY A 91 15.66 12.70 32.60
N GLY A 92 15.51 11.46 32.11
CA GLY A 92 14.76 10.40 32.79
C GLY A 92 13.24 10.33 32.52
N ILE A 93 12.71 11.15 31.61
CA ILE A 93 11.27 11.15 31.29
C ILE A 93 10.93 9.86 30.52
N LEU A 94 10.13 8.99 31.15
CA LEU A 94 9.52 7.81 30.53
C LEU A 94 8.40 8.21 29.56
N LYS A 95 8.41 7.62 28.37
CA LYS A 95 7.30 7.65 27.41
C LYS A 95 6.95 6.22 27.02
N GLU A 96 5.68 5.84 27.15
CA GLU A 96 5.18 4.55 26.71
C GLU A 96 5.19 4.50 25.16
N ILE A 97 5.71 3.41 24.59
CA ILE A 97 5.79 3.20 23.13
C ILE A 97 5.09 1.92 22.65
N MET A 98 4.81 1.00 23.57
CA MET A 98 4.08 -0.24 23.34
C MET A 98 3.34 -0.60 24.64
N ASN A 99 2.06 -0.95 24.55
CA ASN A 99 1.20 -1.33 25.67
C ASN A 99 0.19 -2.45 25.34
N THR A 100 0.28 -3.00 24.12
CA THR A 100 -0.47 -4.20 23.72
C THR A 100 0.38 -5.42 24.05
N PRO A 101 -0.06 -6.32 24.94
CA PRO A 101 0.73 -7.49 25.33
C PRO A 101 1.06 -8.40 24.14
N LEU A 102 2.32 -8.83 24.06
CA LEU A 102 2.85 -9.68 23.01
C LEU A 102 3.64 -10.85 23.62
N SER A 103 3.27 -12.07 23.26
CA SER A 103 4.03 -13.27 23.60
C SER A 103 5.05 -13.57 22.49
N ILE A 104 6.32 -13.73 22.86
CA ILE A 104 7.47 -13.85 21.95
C ILE A 104 8.15 -15.19 22.20
N ASN A 105 8.29 -16.04 21.18
CA ASN A 105 8.94 -17.35 21.26
C ASN A 105 10.19 -17.44 20.37
N SER A 106 11.28 -18.01 20.89
CA SER A 106 12.59 -18.09 20.23
C SER A 106 12.59 -18.90 18.94
N LEU A 107 11.93 -20.06 18.93
CA LEU A 107 11.82 -20.93 17.76
C LEU A 107 10.91 -20.30 16.70
N ALA A 108 9.75 -19.77 17.09
CA ALA A 108 8.77 -19.17 16.18
C ALA A 108 9.26 -17.87 15.52
N LEU A 109 10.17 -17.14 16.19
CA LEU A 109 10.78 -15.90 15.68
C LEU A 109 12.15 -16.12 15.01
N THR A 110 12.68 -17.33 14.96
CA THR A 110 13.99 -17.62 14.34
C THR A 110 14.02 -17.15 12.87
N ASN A 111 15.01 -16.32 12.51
CA ASN A 111 15.15 -15.64 11.21
C ASN A 111 13.92 -14.80 10.77
N ARG A 112 13.16 -14.27 11.73
CA ARG A 112 11.97 -13.42 11.51
C ARG A 112 12.03 -12.14 12.35
N GLN A 113 11.23 -11.17 11.96
CA GLN A 113 11.08 -9.89 12.66
C GLN A 113 9.66 -9.72 13.20
N VAL A 114 9.51 -8.88 14.23
CA VAL A 114 8.24 -8.29 14.66
C VAL A 114 8.43 -6.78 14.78
N LEU A 115 7.51 -5.99 14.23
CA LEU A 115 7.40 -4.57 14.53
C LEU A 115 6.81 -4.42 15.94
N LEU A 116 7.62 -4.03 16.93
CA LEU A 116 7.18 -3.83 18.32
C LEU A 116 6.44 -2.51 18.51
N ALA A 117 6.99 -1.44 17.94
CA ALA A 117 6.52 -0.09 18.17
C ALA A 117 6.76 0.81 16.96
N GLU A 118 5.81 1.70 16.72
CA GLU A 118 5.95 2.84 15.81
C GLU A 118 5.23 4.03 16.47
N ILE A 119 5.99 5.05 16.83
CA ILE A 119 5.52 6.20 17.59
C ILE A 119 6.27 7.46 17.13
N ALA A 120 5.63 8.63 17.17
CA ALA A 120 6.35 9.88 17.04
C ALA A 120 6.73 10.44 18.41
N LEU A 121 7.98 10.89 18.53
CA LEU A 121 8.55 11.47 19.72
C LEU A 121 8.97 12.92 19.42
N THR A 122 8.92 13.77 20.45
CA THR A 122 9.50 15.11 20.37
C THR A 122 10.99 15.00 20.11
N GLU A 123 11.50 15.91 19.27
CA GLU A 123 12.93 16.05 18.99
C GLU A 123 13.77 16.12 20.28
N GLY A 124 14.92 15.45 20.29
CA GLY A 124 15.78 15.31 21.48
C GLY A 124 16.42 13.93 21.61
N ARG A 125 17.18 13.72 22.70
CA ARG A 125 17.91 12.48 22.97
C ARG A 125 17.11 11.49 23.82
N TYR A 126 17.33 10.20 23.55
CA TYR A 126 16.73 9.09 24.27
C TYR A 126 17.78 8.03 24.59
N GLU A 127 17.98 7.77 25.87
CA GLU A 127 19.11 6.98 26.39
C GLU A 127 18.86 5.48 26.30
N LYS A 128 17.66 5.02 26.68
CA LYS A 128 17.36 3.60 26.91
C LYS A 128 15.89 3.25 26.71
N LEU A 129 15.64 1.98 26.42
CA LEU A 129 14.32 1.35 26.50
C LEU A 129 14.16 0.67 27.87
N ARG A 130 12.94 0.64 28.40
CA ARG A 130 12.56 -0.18 29.56
C ARG A 130 11.44 -1.15 29.16
N LEU A 131 11.66 -2.44 29.35
CA LEU A 131 10.76 -3.53 28.99
C LEU A 131 10.11 -4.11 30.26
N THR A 132 8.79 -4.23 30.24
CA THR A 132 8.00 -4.86 31.30
C THR A 132 7.56 -6.25 30.84
N VAL A 133 8.14 -7.30 31.41
CA VAL A 133 7.84 -8.70 31.08
C VAL A 133 7.01 -9.33 32.22
N LYS A 134 5.87 -9.93 31.90
CA LYS A 134 4.96 -10.55 32.89
C LYS A 134 5.41 -11.95 33.30
N ARG A 135 5.89 -12.71 32.31
CA ARG A 135 6.18 -14.14 32.41
C ARG A 135 7.27 -14.48 31.40
N ALA A 136 8.13 -15.42 31.77
CA ALA A 136 9.09 -16.03 30.87
C ALA A 136 9.13 -17.52 31.20
N THR A 137 9.19 -18.36 30.18
CA THR A 137 9.20 -19.82 30.32
C THR A 137 10.29 -20.41 29.44
N ILE A 138 10.85 -21.54 29.87
CA ILE A 138 11.68 -22.42 29.05
C ILE A 138 10.96 -23.75 28.89
N LYS A 139 10.96 -24.29 27.67
CA LYS A 139 10.48 -25.64 27.38
C LYS A 139 11.65 -26.57 27.06
N LYS A 140 11.71 -27.69 27.77
CA LYS A 140 12.67 -28.78 27.55
C LYS A 140 11.90 -30.07 27.28
N LYS A 141 11.77 -30.95 28.27
CA LYS A 141 10.76 -32.04 28.25
C LYS A 141 9.39 -31.52 28.67
N GLU A 142 9.39 -30.65 29.67
CA GLU A 142 8.23 -29.94 30.22
C GLU A 142 8.46 -28.42 30.12
N VAL A 143 7.45 -27.62 30.43
CA VAL A 143 7.53 -26.15 30.50
C VAL A 143 7.80 -25.74 31.94
N ALA A 144 8.85 -24.95 32.16
CA ALA A 144 9.19 -24.36 33.46
C ALA A 144 9.16 -22.83 33.37
N ASP A 145 8.63 -22.18 34.41
CA ASP A 145 8.70 -20.73 34.58
C ASP A 145 10.13 -20.30 34.97
N LEU A 146 10.55 -19.15 34.45
CA LEU A 146 11.83 -18.51 34.73
C LEU A 146 11.64 -17.33 35.68
N ALA A 147 12.60 -17.09 36.57
CA ALA A 147 12.55 -15.94 37.48
C ALA A 147 12.75 -14.62 36.72
N ILE A 148 11.98 -13.58 37.06
CA ILE A 148 12.03 -12.24 36.45
C ILE A 148 12.30 -11.19 37.56
N PRO A 149 13.21 -10.22 37.35
CA PRO A 149 13.38 -9.10 38.28
C PRO A 149 12.16 -8.15 38.29
N PRO A 150 11.65 -7.73 39.46
CA PRO A 150 10.47 -6.86 39.55
C PRO A 150 10.69 -5.45 38.97
N GLU A 151 11.94 -4.99 38.85
CA GLU A 151 12.31 -3.70 38.25
C GLU A 151 12.19 -3.65 36.71
N GLY A 152 11.98 -4.79 36.06
CA GLY A 152 11.98 -4.93 34.60
C GLY A 152 13.39 -4.93 34.00
N PHE A 153 13.50 -4.69 32.69
CA PHE A 153 14.78 -4.73 31.98
C PHE A 153 15.05 -3.42 31.24
N GLU A 154 16.28 -2.89 31.35
CA GLU A 154 16.71 -1.69 30.63
C GLU A 154 17.73 -2.04 29.53
N ILE A 155 17.53 -1.46 28.33
CA ILE A 155 18.41 -1.64 27.17
C ILE A 155 18.92 -0.26 26.73
N PRO A 156 20.24 0.00 26.71
CA PRO A 156 20.77 1.27 26.19
C PRO A 156 20.58 1.36 24.67
N VAL A 157 20.12 2.51 24.18
CA VAL A 157 19.93 2.81 22.75
C VAL A 157 20.62 4.09 22.28
N ASN A 158 20.74 5.10 23.16
CA ASN A 158 21.48 6.35 22.93
C ASN A 158 21.21 7.01 21.56
N ILE A 159 19.95 7.20 21.20
CA ILE A 159 19.54 7.84 19.94
C ILE A 159 19.27 9.34 20.10
N THR A 160 19.38 10.08 18.99
CA THR A 160 18.76 11.40 18.84
C THR A 160 17.60 11.28 17.86
N VAL A 161 16.40 11.69 18.28
CA VAL A 161 15.24 11.82 17.39
C VAL A 161 15.29 13.21 16.78
N THR A 162 15.35 13.29 15.46
CA THR A 162 15.34 14.54 14.68
C THR A 162 13.98 14.78 14.06
N ARG A 163 13.55 16.05 14.01
CA ARG A 163 12.31 16.48 13.39
C ARG A 163 12.19 16.02 11.93
N ASN A 164 11.00 15.63 11.51
CA ASN A 164 10.67 15.18 10.13
C ASN A 164 11.49 13.98 9.62
N GLN A 165 12.19 13.25 10.51
CA GLN A 165 12.93 12.03 10.18
C GLN A 165 12.34 10.84 10.95
N ASN A 166 12.59 9.63 10.47
CA ASN A 166 12.38 8.41 11.25
C ASN A 166 13.73 7.86 11.72
N THR A 167 13.78 7.37 12.96
CA THR A 167 14.91 6.60 13.51
C THR A 167 14.49 5.14 13.64
N THR A 168 15.08 4.26 12.82
CA THR A 168 14.83 2.82 12.90
C THR A 168 15.78 2.16 13.91
N LEU A 169 15.22 1.35 14.82
CA LEU A 169 15.96 0.51 15.77
C LEU A 169 15.66 -0.97 15.53
N PHE A 170 16.70 -1.79 15.57
CA PHE A 170 16.63 -3.25 15.49
C PHE A 170 17.22 -3.85 16.76
N LEU A 171 16.37 -4.52 17.54
CA LEU A 171 16.76 -5.29 18.71
C LEU A 171 17.00 -6.73 18.25
N LYS A 172 18.26 -7.14 18.01
CA LYS A 172 18.56 -8.55 17.72
C LYS A 172 18.58 -9.33 19.02
N TRP A 173 17.66 -10.29 19.16
CA TRP A 173 17.53 -11.14 20.33
C TRP A 173 18.51 -12.31 20.29
N ASP A 174 19.29 -12.48 21.36
CA ASP A 174 20.01 -13.72 21.65
C ASP A 174 19.22 -14.52 22.69
N ALA A 175 18.46 -15.52 22.22
CA ALA A 175 17.64 -16.35 23.08
C ALA A 175 18.48 -17.27 23.99
N ASP A 176 19.61 -17.78 23.49
CA ASP A 176 20.47 -18.71 24.23
C ASP A 176 21.19 -17.98 25.38
N ALA A 177 21.62 -16.72 25.16
CA ALA A 177 22.19 -15.85 26.20
C ALA A 177 21.13 -15.16 27.10
N SER A 178 19.83 -15.35 26.86
CA SER A 178 18.75 -14.73 27.66
C SER A 178 18.41 -15.45 28.97
N ILE A 179 19.12 -16.54 29.29
CA ILE A 179 18.99 -17.27 30.55
C ILE A 179 20.34 -17.26 31.28
N SER A 180 20.34 -16.75 32.51
CA SER A 180 21.50 -16.82 33.40
C SER A 180 21.41 -18.01 34.36
N GLU A 181 22.50 -18.25 35.10
CA GLU A 181 22.54 -19.25 36.17
C GLU A 181 21.36 -19.07 37.15
N GLY A 182 20.85 -20.17 37.69
CA GLY A 182 19.67 -20.16 38.57
C GLY A 182 18.30 -20.06 37.88
N PHE A 183 18.21 -20.27 36.56
CA PHE A 183 16.96 -20.19 35.78
C PHE A 183 16.28 -18.80 35.82
N GLN A 184 17.09 -17.74 35.93
CA GLN A 184 16.62 -16.37 35.80
C GLN A 184 16.60 -15.94 34.33
N PHE A 185 15.50 -15.32 33.91
CA PHE A 185 15.38 -14.70 32.60
C PHE A 185 15.98 -13.29 32.64
N LYS A 186 16.87 -12.99 31.70
CA LYS A 186 17.46 -11.68 31.50
C LYS A 186 17.69 -11.49 30.00
N PRO A 187 16.77 -10.83 29.26
CA PRO A 187 16.78 -10.87 27.82
C PRO A 187 18.00 -10.13 27.25
N ALA A 188 18.77 -10.84 26.42
CA ALA A 188 19.97 -10.33 25.79
C ALA A 188 19.64 -9.74 24.41
N PHE A 189 19.82 -8.44 24.24
CA PHE A 189 19.58 -7.73 22.98
C PHE A 189 20.82 -6.98 22.50
N ALA A 190 21.21 -7.21 21.24
CA ALA A 190 22.15 -6.35 20.53
C ALA A 190 21.36 -5.29 19.75
N VAL A 191 21.48 -4.03 20.15
CA VAL A 191 20.82 -2.90 19.47
C VAL A 191 21.63 -2.49 18.23
N LYS A 192 20.95 -2.36 17.09
CA LYS A 192 21.46 -1.68 15.90
C LYS A 192 20.51 -0.52 15.56
N SER A 193 21.05 0.66 15.34
CA SER A 193 20.34 1.72 14.61
C SER A 193 20.30 1.40 13.11
N GLN A 194 19.45 2.10 12.37
CA GLN A 194 19.55 2.23 10.92
C GLN A 194 21.01 2.46 10.50
N ARG A 195 21.45 1.71 9.49
CA ARG A 195 22.66 1.96 8.72
C ARG A 195 22.27 2.17 7.25
N PRO A 196 23.05 2.92 6.48
CA PRO A 196 23.01 2.84 5.02
C PRO A 196 23.31 1.38 4.61
N GLU A 197 22.30 0.68 4.10
CA GLU A 197 22.53 -0.60 3.42
C GLU A 197 23.07 -0.30 2.03
N LEU A 198 24.35 -0.64 1.79
CA LEU A 198 24.94 -0.65 0.45
C LEU A 198 24.48 -1.88 -0.37
N SER A 199 23.24 -2.32 -0.12
CA SER A 199 22.54 -3.34 -0.89
C SER A 199 21.73 -2.63 -1.97
N THR A 200 21.94 -3.00 -3.22
CA THR A 200 21.11 -2.52 -4.33
C THR A 200 19.78 -3.28 -4.41
N MET A 201 19.70 -4.45 -3.78
CA MET A 201 18.54 -5.34 -3.81
C MET A 201 17.48 -4.97 -2.74
N LEU A 202 16.88 -3.78 -2.89
CA LEU A 202 15.89 -3.23 -1.96
C LEU A 202 14.46 -3.20 -2.52
N VAL A 203 13.48 -3.48 -1.65
CA VAL A 203 12.04 -3.28 -1.87
C VAL A 203 11.58 -2.10 -1.02
N TYR A 204 10.70 -1.27 -1.56
CA TYR A 204 10.09 -0.13 -0.89
C TYR A 204 8.57 -0.32 -0.81
N VAL A 205 8.01 -0.24 0.40
CA VAL A 205 6.59 -0.50 0.68
C VAL A 205 5.98 0.69 1.41
N THR A 206 4.96 1.32 0.82
CA THR A 206 4.31 2.53 1.37
C THR A 206 3.27 2.17 2.43
N ASN A 207 3.30 2.85 3.58
CA ASN A 207 2.41 2.57 4.71
C ASN A 207 1.43 3.74 4.93
N GLU A 208 0.18 3.60 4.45
CA GLU A 208 -0.78 4.70 4.31
C GLU A 208 -1.11 5.40 5.63
N ASP A 209 -1.32 4.63 6.71
CA ASP A 209 -1.67 5.18 8.02
C ASP A 209 -0.42 5.65 8.81
N SER A 210 0.74 5.03 8.55
CA SER A 210 2.00 5.31 9.25
C SER A 210 2.77 6.51 8.69
N ASN A 211 2.47 6.94 7.46
CA ASN A 211 3.13 8.06 6.76
C ASN A 211 4.65 7.85 6.60
N ASN A 212 5.03 6.60 6.38
CA ASN A 212 6.41 6.17 6.15
C ASN A 212 6.46 5.08 5.06
N VAL A 213 7.68 4.71 4.68
CA VAL A 213 7.99 3.62 3.75
C VAL A 213 8.88 2.61 4.45
N SER A 214 8.50 1.33 4.42
CA SER A 214 9.36 0.23 4.87
C SER A 214 10.33 -0.16 3.74
N VAL A 215 11.61 -0.24 4.08
CA VAL A 215 12.69 -0.64 3.18
C VAL A 215 13.15 -2.04 3.55
N ILE A 216 13.04 -2.99 2.62
CA ILE A 216 13.30 -4.42 2.83
C ILE A 216 14.47 -4.87 1.95
N ASN A 217 15.43 -5.59 2.52
CA ASN A 217 16.50 -6.25 1.75
C ASN A 217 15.99 -7.59 1.20
N ARG A 218 16.08 -7.81 -0.12
CA ARG A 218 15.56 -8.99 -0.85
C ARG A 218 16.37 -10.28 -0.64
N GLN A 219 17.60 -10.18 -0.12
CA GLN A 219 18.47 -11.32 0.18
C GLN A 219 18.14 -11.92 1.55
N THR A 220 17.85 -11.07 2.55
CA THR A 220 17.50 -11.48 3.92
C THR A 220 15.98 -11.58 4.14
N ASP A 221 15.18 -10.95 3.27
CA ASP A 221 13.75 -10.70 3.45
C ASP A 221 13.46 -10.05 4.83
N GLU A 222 14.24 -9.02 5.18
CA GLU A 222 14.08 -8.25 6.43
C GLU A 222 13.93 -6.76 6.13
N VAL A 223 13.11 -6.07 6.94
CA VAL A 223 13.13 -4.61 7.01
C VAL A 223 14.48 -4.18 7.56
N VAL A 224 15.14 -3.27 6.85
CA VAL A 224 16.46 -2.70 7.18
C VAL A 224 16.41 -1.19 7.45
N SER A 225 15.31 -0.52 7.05
CA SER A 225 14.99 0.87 7.43
C SER A 225 13.49 1.14 7.31
N THR A 226 13.00 2.17 8.02
CA THR A 226 11.78 2.89 7.68
C THR A 226 12.07 4.37 7.42
N VAL A 227 11.46 4.95 6.39
CA VAL A 227 11.71 6.33 5.94
C VAL A 227 10.42 7.15 6.06
N MET A 228 10.43 8.25 6.82
CA MET A 228 9.28 9.16 6.91
C MET A 228 9.05 9.86 5.57
N VAL A 229 7.78 10.01 5.17
CA VAL A 229 7.36 10.70 3.93
C VAL A 229 6.14 11.59 4.21
N GLY A 230 5.53 12.16 3.16
CA GLY A 230 4.31 12.95 3.28
C GLY A 230 3.09 12.13 3.74
N LYS A 231 1.97 12.81 3.99
CA LYS A 231 0.77 12.20 4.57
C LYS A 231 0.07 11.27 3.57
N LYS A 232 -0.33 10.08 4.02
CA LYS A 232 -0.94 9.00 3.23
C LYS A 232 -0.15 8.62 1.96
N PRO A 233 1.05 8.04 2.08
CA PRO A 233 1.75 7.50 0.92
C PRO A 233 0.97 6.33 0.30
N ARG A 234 0.81 6.32 -1.03
CA ARG A 234 0.08 5.29 -1.79
C ARG A 234 0.97 4.66 -2.85
N GLY A 235 1.01 5.20 -4.06
CA GLY A 235 1.89 4.74 -5.12
C GLY A 235 3.37 4.93 -4.77
N VAL A 236 4.20 4.02 -5.24
CA VAL A 236 5.67 4.13 -5.21
C VAL A 236 6.26 3.57 -6.50
N ALA A 237 7.30 4.20 -7.02
CA ALA A 237 8.00 3.76 -8.23
C ALA A 237 9.49 4.12 -8.16
N THR A 238 10.33 3.38 -8.88
CA THR A 238 11.78 3.59 -8.98
C THR A 238 12.18 4.23 -10.30
N GLY A 239 12.94 5.32 -10.25
CA GLY A 239 13.71 5.83 -11.39
C GLY A 239 15.05 5.11 -11.49
N LEU A 240 15.46 4.78 -12.72
CA LEU A 240 16.61 3.95 -13.05
C LEU A 240 17.71 4.75 -13.77
N ARG A 241 17.64 6.09 -13.71
CA ARG A 241 18.67 7.00 -14.22
C ARG A 241 20.06 6.61 -13.72
N ARG A 242 21.05 6.60 -14.61
CA ARG A 242 22.40 6.12 -14.25
C ARG A 242 23.02 6.98 -13.14
N GLN A 243 23.71 6.30 -12.22
CA GLN A 243 24.36 6.86 -11.03
C GLN A 243 23.41 7.51 -10.00
N HIS A 244 22.13 7.71 -10.30
CA HIS A 244 21.17 8.44 -9.47
C HIS A 244 19.80 7.72 -9.42
N ILE A 245 19.80 6.46 -8.97
CA ILE A 245 18.56 5.71 -8.69
C ILE A 245 17.76 6.47 -7.63
N ARG A 246 16.45 6.63 -7.82
CA ARG A 246 15.55 7.33 -6.87
C ARG A 246 14.25 6.57 -6.68
N VAL A 247 13.68 6.67 -5.48
CA VAL A 247 12.37 6.11 -5.16
C VAL A 247 11.39 7.26 -4.96
N TYR A 248 10.34 7.29 -5.78
CA TYR A 248 9.32 8.34 -5.80
C TYR A 248 8.05 7.83 -5.13
N VAL A 249 7.55 8.57 -4.13
CA VAL A 249 6.42 8.15 -3.29
C VAL A 249 5.29 9.17 -3.36
N ALA A 250 4.13 8.76 -3.88
CA ALA A 250 2.96 9.62 -4.02
C ALA A 250 2.23 9.79 -2.68
N ASN A 251 2.21 11.00 -2.12
CA ASN A 251 1.64 11.33 -0.82
C ASN A 251 0.24 11.92 -0.96
N SER A 252 -0.78 11.06 -0.90
CA SER A 252 -2.17 11.38 -1.24
C SER A 252 -2.77 12.53 -0.41
N LYS A 253 -2.48 12.62 0.90
CA LYS A 253 -2.97 13.71 1.79
C LYS A 253 -2.05 14.93 1.80
N SER A 254 -0.76 14.81 1.47
CA SER A 254 0.14 15.98 1.33
C SER A 254 0.06 16.66 -0.04
N ASN A 255 -0.54 16.00 -1.05
CA ASN A 255 -0.55 16.45 -2.44
C ASN A 255 0.87 16.65 -3.03
N SER A 256 1.77 15.70 -2.76
CA SER A 256 3.18 15.78 -3.08
C SER A 256 3.79 14.43 -3.47
N ILE A 257 5.04 14.45 -3.93
CA ILE A 257 5.89 13.28 -4.11
C ILE A 257 7.09 13.42 -3.18
N SER A 258 7.35 12.45 -2.30
CA SER A 258 8.64 12.37 -1.60
C SER A 258 9.66 11.64 -2.48
N VAL A 259 10.85 12.24 -2.65
CA VAL A 259 11.98 11.64 -3.37
C VAL A 259 12.95 11.05 -2.34
N ILE A 260 13.10 9.74 -2.32
CA ILE A 260 14.04 9.03 -1.44
C ILE A 260 15.29 8.66 -2.24
N ASP A 261 16.46 8.99 -1.69
CA ASP A 261 17.73 8.39 -2.12
C ASP A 261 17.88 7.01 -1.45
N PRO A 262 18.04 5.92 -2.23
CA PRO A 262 18.19 4.58 -1.68
C PRO A 262 19.55 4.34 -1.03
N THR A 263 20.58 5.15 -1.32
CA THR A 263 21.93 4.94 -0.76
C THR A 263 22.01 5.38 0.71
N THR A 264 21.29 6.45 1.09
CA THR A 264 21.12 6.88 2.49
C THR A 264 19.85 6.36 3.14
N ASN A 265 18.82 6.02 2.35
CA ASN A 265 17.45 5.79 2.78
C ASN A 265 16.88 7.00 3.55
N MET A 266 17.00 8.18 2.94
CA MET A 266 16.45 9.45 3.41
C MET A 266 15.71 10.17 2.28
N VAL A 267 14.75 11.03 2.64
CA VAL A 267 14.10 11.93 1.67
C VAL A 267 15.06 13.07 1.32
N GLU A 268 15.41 13.22 0.05
CA GLU A 268 16.20 14.35 -0.46
C GLU A 268 15.35 15.61 -0.62
N THR A 269 14.13 15.46 -1.15
CA THR A 269 13.25 16.56 -1.50
C THR A 269 11.79 16.12 -1.59
N GLU A 270 10.88 17.09 -1.57
CA GLU A 270 9.44 16.90 -1.73
C GLU A 270 8.93 17.75 -2.91
N ILE A 271 8.39 17.07 -3.93
CA ILE A 271 7.86 17.71 -5.15
C ILE A 271 6.37 18.02 -4.91
N PRO A 272 5.94 19.28 -4.88
CA PRO A 272 4.52 19.61 -4.77
C PRO A 272 3.79 19.31 -6.08
N ILE A 273 2.70 18.54 -6.03
CA ILE A 273 1.75 18.45 -7.15
C ILE A 273 0.98 19.77 -7.18
N ARG A 274 1.12 20.54 -8.25
CA ARG A 274 0.58 21.91 -8.35
C ARG A 274 -0.77 21.95 -9.03
N PHE A 275 -0.99 21.09 -10.02
CA PHE A 275 -2.20 21.14 -10.84
C PHE A 275 -3.15 19.94 -10.62
N GLY A 276 -2.67 18.85 -10.02
CA GLY A 276 -3.50 17.70 -9.59
C GLY A 276 -3.95 17.77 -8.12
N GLN A 277 -4.92 16.92 -7.74
CA GLN A 277 -5.38 16.70 -6.35
C GLN A 277 -5.51 15.21 -6.00
N GLU A 278 -5.12 14.83 -4.78
CA GLU A 278 -5.09 13.45 -4.25
C GLU A 278 -4.30 12.48 -5.15
N PRO A 279 -2.95 12.56 -5.20
CA PRO A 279 -2.15 11.62 -5.96
C PRO A 279 -2.29 10.19 -5.42
N GLU A 280 -2.47 9.22 -6.32
CA GLU A 280 -2.79 7.82 -6.00
C GLU A 280 -1.70 6.88 -6.54
N GLY A 281 -1.61 6.71 -7.86
CA GLY A 281 -0.62 5.89 -8.56
C GLY A 281 0.51 6.71 -9.14
N ILE A 282 1.69 6.10 -9.27
CA ILE A 282 2.89 6.72 -9.84
C ILE A 282 3.66 5.70 -10.67
N ALA A 283 4.21 6.13 -11.81
CA ALA A 283 5.11 5.34 -12.65
C ALA A 283 6.23 6.22 -13.21
N VAL A 284 7.41 5.63 -13.41
CA VAL A 284 8.56 6.30 -14.02
C VAL A 284 8.88 5.63 -15.35
N ALA A 285 9.00 6.43 -16.41
CA ALA A 285 9.43 5.98 -17.73
C ALA A 285 10.85 6.48 -18.02
N THR A 286 11.83 5.61 -17.83
CA THR A 286 13.21 5.81 -18.30
C THR A 286 13.22 5.71 -19.83
N VAL A 287 13.36 6.84 -20.53
CA VAL A 287 13.43 6.87 -22.01
C VAL A 287 14.86 6.94 -22.53
N SER A 288 15.80 7.34 -21.68
CA SER A 288 17.24 7.18 -21.89
C SER A 288 17.96 7.12 -20.54
N PRO A 289 19.26 6.76 -20.48
CA PRO A 289 20.03 6.75 -19.23
C PRO A 289 20.04 8.06 -18.42
N GLU A 290 19.67 9.19 -19.05
CA GLU A 290 19.66 10.53 -18.47
C GLU A 290 18.29 11.22 -18.45
N LYS A 291 17.26 10.63 -19.08
CA LYS A 291 15.93 11.25 -19.26
C LYS A 291 14.84 10.31 -18.76
N GLU A 292 14.13 10.75 -17.72
CA GLU A 292 13.01 10.04 -17.12
C GLU A 292 11.79 10.95 -17.03
N PHE A 293 10.60 10.39 -17.27
CA PHE A 293 9.32 11.06 -17.04
C PHE A 293 8.55 10.38 -15.92
N ILE A 294 8.05 11.14 -14.97
CA ILE A 294 7.25 10.67 -13.84
C ILE A 294 5.78 10.99 -14.13
N PHE A 295 4.94 9.97 -14.16
CA PHE A 295 3.49 10.08 -14.35
C PHE A 295 2.80 9.83 -13.02
N VAL A 296 1.94 10.75 -12.57
CA VAL A 296 1.17 10.62 -11.32
C VAL A 296 -0.32 10.71 -11.61
N THR A 297 -1.11 9.73 -11.17
CA THR A 297 -2.56 9.80 -11.25
C THR A 297 -3.12 10.57 -10.07
N ASN A 298 -3.97 11.56 -10.33
CA ASN A 298 -4.58 12.43 -9.34
C ASN A 298 -6.06 12.10 -9.22
N TYR A 299 -6.41 11.30 -8.21
CA TYR A 299 -7.73 10.72 -8.06
C TYR A 299 -8.81 11.80 -7.87
N GLY A 300 -8.54 12.78 -7.01
CA GLY A 300 -9.46 13.85 -6.64
C GLY A 300 -9.68 14.91 -7.73
N SER A 301 -8.80 14.98 -8.75
CA SER A 301 -8.93 15.92 -9.88
C SER A 301 -9.17 15.25 -11.24
N ASN A 302 -9.26 13.93 -11.33
CA ASN A 302 -9.42 13.16 -12.57
C ASN A 302 -8.36 13.48 -13.64
N THR A 303 -7.10 13.70 -13.22
CA THR A 303 -6.01 14.12 -14.11
C THR A 303 -4.73 13.34 -13.89
N VAL A 304 -3.85 13.31 -14.89
CA VAL A 304 -2.46 12.87 -14.75
C VAL A 304 -1.53 14.08 -14.77
N SER A 305 -0.60 14.12 -13.82
CA SER A 305 0.52 15.07 -13.82
C SER A 305 1.72 14.40 -14.46
N VAL A 306 2.35 15.10 -15.42
CA VAL A 306 3.61 14.69 -16.05
C VAL A 306 4.72 15.56 -15.50
N ILE A 307 5.76 14.94 -14.94
CA ILE A 307 6.87 15.62 -14.28
C ILE A 307 8.19 15.17 -14.91
N ASP A 308 9.07 16.13 -15.18
CA ASP A 308 10.44 15.85 -15.65
C ASP A 308 11.32 15.35 -14.48
N GLY A 309 11.93 14.17 -14.64
CA GLY A 309 12.69 13.50 -13.58
C GLY A 309 14.09 14.07 -13.29
N LEU A 310 14.53 15.12 -14.01
CA LEU A 310 15.78 15.84 -13.74
C LEU A 310 15.53 17.14 -12.98
N THR A 311 14.48 17.87 -13.34
CA THR A 311 14.18 19.22 -12.85
C THR A 311 13.02 19.27 -11.85
N TYR A 312 12.27 18.17 -11.71
CA TYR A 312 11.05 18.04 -10.89
C TYR A 312 9.99 19.10 -11.19
N GLN A 313 9.95 19.61 -12.42
CA GLN A 313 8.91 20.50 -12.91
C GLN A 313 7.72 19.68 -13.44
N GLU A 314 6.50 20.04 -13.01
CA GLU A 314 5.25 19.53 -13.59
C GLU A 314 5.06 20.17 -14.97
N THR A 315 5.46 19.46 -16.03
CA THR A 315 5.54 19.95 -17.42
C THR A 315 4.19 19.96 -18.13
N GLU A 316 3.27 19.09 -17.69
CA GLU A 316 1.95 18.94 -18.27
C GLU A 316 0.92 18.39 -17.27
N LYS A 317 -0.33 18.83 -17.41
CA LYS A 317 -1.51 18.25 -16.76
C LYS A 317 -2.47 17.75 -17.83
N VAL A 318 -2.80 16.47 -17.77
CA VAL A 318 -3.67 15.80 -18.74
C VAL A 318 -4.99 15.42 -18.07
N ASN A 319 -6.12 15.74 -18.69
CA ASN A 319 -7.44 15.30 -18.21
C ASN A 319 -7.68 13.84 -18.63
N VAL A 320 -8.15 12.99 -17.72
CA VAL A 320 -8.47 11.57 -17.97
C VAL A 320 -9.91 11.27 -17.51
N LYS A 321 -10.31 10.00 -17.38
CA LYS A 321 -11.66 9.65 -16.89
C LYS A 321 -11.69 9.57 -15.36
N ASN A 322 -12.87 9.24 -14.82
CA ASN A 322 -13.16 9.41 -13.40
C ASN A 322 -12.37 8.43 -12.51
N GLY A 323 -11.71 8.97 -11.48
CA GLY A 323 -10.96 8.22 -10.47
C GLY A 323 -9.73 7.48 -11.02
N PRO A 324 -8.72 8.16 -11.59
CA PRO A 324 -7.50 7.51 -12.06
C PRO A 324 -6.65 7.04 -10.87
N VAL A 325 -6.51 5.72 -10.71
CA VAL A 325 -5.90 5.11 -9.50
C VAL A 325 -4.56 4.41 -9.73
N ALA A 326 -4.30 3.94 -10.95
CA ALA A 326 -3.07 3.25 -11.29
C ALA A 326 -2.59 3.71 -12.66
N VAL A 327 -1.27 3.80 -12.81
CA VAL A 327 -0.59 4.06 -14.07
C VAL A 327 0.58 3.10 -14.22
N ALA A 328 0.80 2.60 -15.44
CA ALA A 328 2.05 1.97 -15.85
C ALA A 328 2.44 2.50 -17.23
N VAL A 329 3.68 2.24 -17.65
CA VAL A 329 4.29 2.83 -18.85
C VAL A 329 4.90 1.76 -19.75
N ASP A 330 5.08 2.04 -21.05
CA ASP A 330 5.85 1.14 -21.92
C ASP A 330 7.28 0.99 -21.36
N PRO A 331 7.78 -0.23 -21.11
CA PRO A 331 9.16 -0.45 -20.63
C PRO A 331 10.21 -0.04 -21.69
N PRO A 332 11.51 -0.12 -21.37
CA PRO A 332 12.58 -0.02 -22.36
C PRO A 332 12.39 -1.04 -23.51
N VAL A 333 12.81 -0.67 -24.72
CA VAL A 333 12.58 -1.47 -25.94
C VAL A 333 13.32 -2.82 -25.91
N GLU A 334 14.36 -2.91 -25.08
CA GLU A 334 15.13 -4.10 -24.74
C GLU A 334 14.26 -5.23 -24.18
N ALA A 335 13.10 -4.94 -23.58
CA ALA A 335 12.15 -5.95 -23.14
C ALA A 335 11.66 -6.85 -24.31
N LEU A 336 11.63 -6.34 -25.55
CA LEU A 336 11.26 -7.14 -26.74
C LEU A 336 12.31 -8.20 -27.11
N MET A 337 13.51 -8.19 -26.52
CA MET A 337 14.55 -9.18 -26.85
C MET A 337 14.20 -10.61 -26.43
N ASN A 338 13.27 -10.76 -25.47
CA ASN A 338 12.77 -12.05 -24.99
C ASN A 338 11.43 -12.46 -25.62
N ALA A 339 10.84 -11.66 -26.51
CA ALA A 339 9.48 -11.84 -26.99
C ALA A 339 9.31 -13.15 -27.79
N GLN A 340 8.64 -14.14 -27.18
CA GLN A 340 8.38 -15.45 -27.80
C GLN A 340 6.99 -15.57 -28.47
N PHE A 341 6.05 -14.67 -28.13
CA PHE A 341 4.63 -14.80 -28.48
C PHE A 341 4.14 -13.74 -29.48
N LEU A 342 5.02 -12.83 -29.93
CA LEU A 342 4.70 -11.79 -30.91
C LEU A 342 5.15 -12.20 -32.31
N SER A 343 4.41 -11.75 -33.34
CA SER A 343 4.85 -11.88 -34.72
C SER A 343 6.07 -10.99 -34.98
N PHE A 344 6.91 -11.34 -35.96
CA PHE A 344 8.04 -10.51 -36.36
C PHE A 344 7.60 -9.09 -36.75
N GLU A 345 6.48 -8.98 -37.46
CA GLU A 345 5.86 -7.71 -37.87
C GLU A 345 5.42 -6.87 -36.65
N ASP A 346 4.87 -7.49 -35.61
CA ASP A 346 4.46 -6.79 -34.39
C ASP A 346 5.67 -6.39 -33.52
N ILE A 347 6.75 -7.19 -33.51
CA ILE A 347 8.03 -6.81 -32.86
C ILE A 347 8.66 -5.61 -33.54
N GLU A 348 8.70 -5.56 -34.88
CA GLU A 348 9.18 -4.39 -35.62
C GLU A 348 8.28 -3.17 -35.41
N ARG A 349 6.96 -3.34 -35.49
CA ARG A 349 5.95 -2.30 -35.20
C ARG A 349 6.10 -1.69 -33.80
N LEU A 350 6.26 -2.52 -32.77
CA LEU A 350 6.49 -2.07 -31.39
C LEU A 350 7.81 -1.31 -31.28
N ARG A 351 8.90 -1.88 -31.83
CA ARG A 351 10.24 -1.28 -31.84
C ARG A 351 10.26 0.08 -32.54
N ASP A 352 9.58 0.22 -33.67
CA ASP A 352 9.59 1.43 -34.50
C ASP A 352 8.73 2.56 -33.94
N ASP A 353 7.56 2.26 -33.36
CA ASP A 353 6.79 3.25 -32.61
C ASP A 353 7.55 3.68 -31.35
N ARG A 354 8.19 2.75 -30.62
CA ARG A 354 8.95 3.02 -29.39
C ARG A 354 10.20 3.89 -29.59
N LYS A 355 10.74 4.00 -30.81
CA LYS A 355 11.81 4.96 -31.16
C LYS A 355 11.40 6.42 -30.92
N ASN A 356 10.14 6.75 -31.17
CA ASN A 356 9.61 8.11 -31.13
C ASN A 356 8.65 8.31 -29.96
N PHE A 357 7.97 7.25 -29.52
CA PHE A 357 6.83 7.35 -28.62
C PHE A 357 6.94 6.47 -27.37
N LEU A 358 6.23 6.93 -26.34
CA LEU A 358 6.05 6.28 -25.05
C LEU A 358 4.55 6.32 -24.73
N ARG A 359 3.96 5.22 -24.23
CA ARG A 359 2.64 5.25 -23.61
C ARG A 359 2.71 5.23 -22.10
N ALA A 360 1.77 5.94 -21.49
CA ALA A 360 1.31 5.69 -20.13
C ALA A 360 -0.15 5.21 -20.17
N TYR A 361 -0.46 4.09 -19.53
CA TYR A 361 -1.79 3.50 -19.44
C TYR A 361 -2.36 3.80 -18.06
N VAL A 362 -3.58 4.35 -18.01
CA VAL A 362 -4.18 4.89 -16.78
C VAL A 362 -5.50 4.18 -16.49
N ALA A 363 -5.62 3.45 -15.38
CA ALA A 363 -6.86 2.83 -14.96
C ALA A 363 -7.78 3.82 -14.24
N ASN A 364 -8.92 4.14 -14.85
CA ASN A 364 -9.91 5.08 -14.33
C ASN A 364 -11.04 4.33 -13.60
N ARG A 365 -10.85 4.11 -12.30
CA ARG A 365 -11.65 3.25 -11.42
C ARG A 365 -13.16 3.52 -11.42
N ASN A 366 -13.57 4.77 -11.62
CA ASN A 366 -14.98 5.14 -11.55
C ASN A 366 -15.61 5.17 -12.97
N SER A 367 -15.21 4.25 -13.84
CA SER A 367 -15.61 4.16 -15.25
C SER A 367 -15.39 2.74 -15.85
N LYS A 368 -15.55 2.61 -17.18
CA LYS A 368 -15.15 1.47 -18.04
C LYS A 368 -13.84 1.74 -18.82
N VAL A 369 -12.97 2.65 -18.40
CA VAL A 369 -11.93 3.20 -19.29
C VAL A 369 -10.52 3.04 -18.75
N VAL A 370 -9.62 2.53 -19.60
CA VAL A 370 -8.18 2.81 -19.52
C VAL A 370 -7.88 3.96 -20.48
N THR A 371 -7.32 5.06 -19.98
CA THR A 371 -6.87 6.17 -20.84
C THR A 371 -5.40 5.98 -21.15
N VAL A 372 -5.04 6.03 -22.43
CA VAL A 372 -3.69 5.85 -22.97
C VAL A 372 -3.15 7.21 -23.37
N LEU A 373 -2.08 7.64 -22.72
CA LEU A 373 -1.38 8.90 -23.00
C LEU A 373 -0.20 8.59 -23.92
N LYS A 374 -0.22 9.04 -25.17
CA LYS A 374 0.91 8.89 -26.10
C LYS A 374 1.82 10.11 -25.99
N MET A 375 3.01 9.93 -25.44
CA MET A 375 4.06 10.95 -25.36
C MET A 375 5.00 10.84 -26.56
N ASP A 376 5.38 11.98 -27.14
CA ASP A 376 6.56 12.09 -28.00
C ASP A 376 7.82 12.22 -27.15
N ILE A 377 8.78 11.30 -27.32
CA ILE A 377 9.99 11.19 -26.50
C ILE A 377 10.90 12.41 -26.69
N SER A 378 10.94 12.99 -27.89
CA SER A 378 11.86 14.08 -28.23
C SER A 378 11.51 15.34 -27.44
N SER A 379 10.26 15.79 -27.57
CA SER A 379 9.69 16.98 -26.94
C SER A 379 9.26 16.77 -25.48
N GLY A 380 8.96 15.53 -25.08
CA GLY A 380 8.38 15.21 -23.77
C GLY A 380 6.92 15.67 -23.61
N ARG A 381 6.20 15.84 -24.71
CA ARG A 381 4.80 16.29 -24.76
C ARG A 381 3.85 15.13 -24.98
N ILE A 382 2.65 15.19 -24.42
CA ILE A 382 1.58 14.28 -24.84
C ILE A 382 1.03 14.77 -26.19
N VAL A 383 0.96 13.86 -27.15
CA VAL A 383 0.54 14.12 -28.54
C VAL A 383 -0.77 13.42 -28.92
N ASP A 384 -1.20 12.41 -28.15
CA ASP A 384 -2.55 11.84 -28.20
C ASP A 384 -3.01 11.38 -26.81
N VAL A 385 -4.33 11.45 -26.58
CA VAL A 385 -5.01 10.98 -25.37
C VAL A 385 -6.18 10.11 -25.80
N THR A 386 -5.96 8.80 -25.76
CA THR A 386 -6.89 7.80 -26.30
C THR A 386 -7.57 7.03 -25.17
N ASP A 387 -8.88 7.16 -25.04
CA ASP A 387 -9.68 6.31 -24.16
C ASP A 387 -9.93 4.93 -24.81
N ILE A 388 -9.75 3.87 -24.03
CA ILE A 388 -9.99 2.47 -24.41
C ILE A 388 -11.01 1.85 -23.45
N ASN A 389 -12.08 1.29 -24.02
CA ASN A 389 -13.16 0.66 -23.25
C ASN A 389 -12.74 -0.73 -22.75
N VAL A 390 -12.72 -0.91 -21.44
CA VAL A 390 -12.47 -2.18 -20.72
C VAL A 390 -13.70 -2.55 -19.90
N GLU A 391 -13.58 -3.52 -18.98
CA GLU A 391 -14.65 -3.77 -18.01
C GLU A 391 -14.81 -2.61 -17.00
N TRP A 392 -15.93 -2.55 -16.29
CA TRP A 392 -16.14 -1.54 -15.25
C TRP A 392 -15.15 -1.72 -14.07
N ASN A 393 -14.75 -0.62 -13.45
CA ASN A 393 -13.89 -0.57 -12.24
C ASN A 393 -12.44 -1.08 -12.41
N PRO A 394 -11.68 -0.66 -13.45
CA PRO A 394 -10.27 -1.00 -13.56
C PRO A 394 -9.48 -0.36 -12.41
N ILE A 395 -8.71 -1.16 -11.66
CA ILE A 395 -8.08 -0.73 -10.40
C ILE A 395 -6.55 -0.87 -10.38
N ALA A 396 -6.00 -1.76 -11.20
CA ALA A 396 -4.57 -1.98 -11.38
C ALA A 396 -4.31 -2.54 -12.78
N LEU A 397 -3.10 -2.32 -13.30
CA LEU A 397 -2.72 -2.78 -14.64
C LEU A 397 -1.22 -3.07 -14.71
N ASP A 398 -0.83 -3.93 -15.65
CA ASP A 398 0.56 -4.33 -15.90
C ASP A 398 0.84 -4.49 -17.41
N VAL A 399 2.08 -4.22 -17.83
CA VAL A 399 2.48 -4.09 -19.25
C VAL A 399 3.41 -5.25 -19.65
N ASP A 400 2.83 -6.35 -20.12
CA ASP A 400 3.56 -7.48 -20.68
C ASP A 400 4.00 -7.16 -22.12
N TYR A 401 5.10 -6.42 -22.23
CA TYR A 401 5.67 -6.00 -23.50
C TYR A 401 6.27 -7.18 -24.29
N GLU A 402 6.68 -8.27 -23.60
CA GLU A 402 7.13 -9.53 -24.24
C GLU A 402 5.97 -10.26 -24.98
N ARG A 403 4.71 -9.99 -24.60
CA ARG A 403 3.50 -10.41 -25.33
C ARG A 403 2.78 -9.28 -26.08
N GLY A 404 3.24 -8.04 -25.96
CA GLY A 404 2.55 -6.85 -26.50
C GLY A 404 1.14 -6.67 -25.94
N LYS A 405 0.88 -7.05 -24.68
CA LYS A 405 -0.43 -6.91 -24.01
C LYS A 405 -0.32 -6.05 -22.75
N VAL A 406 -1.40 -5.33 -22.42
CA VAL A 406 -1.61 -4.74 -21.09
C VAL A 406 -2.73 -5.50 -20.39
N TYR A 407 -2.44 -6.05 -19.21
CA TYR A 407 -3.42 -6.74 -18.38
C TYR A 407 -4.04 -5.78 -17.37
N VAL A 408 -5.35 -5.82 -17.18
CA VAL A 408 -6.10 -4.86 -16.37
C VAL A 408 -7.02 -5.59 -15.39
N ALA A 409 -6.75 -5.43 -14.10
CA ALA A 409 -7.54 -5.98 -13.01
C ALA A 409 -8.78 -5.11 -12.74
N ASN A 410 -9.96 -5.71 -12.76
CA ASN A 410 -11.25 -5.02 -12.59
C ASN A 410 -11.89 -5.40 -11.24
N TYR A 411 -12.11 -4.42 -10.37
CA TYR A 411 -12.57 -4.67 -9.00
C TYR A 411 -14.07 -4.97 -8.96
N GLY A 412 -14.41 -6.19 -8.54
CA GLY A 412 -15.80 -6.63 -8.41
C GLY A 412 -16.42 -7.22 -9.68
N PHE A 413 -15.61 -7.51 -10.71
CA PHE A 413 -16.07 -8.12 -11.97
C PHE A 413 -15.26 -9.39 -12.30
N ASP A 414 -15.88 -10.36 -12.98
CA ASP A 414 -15.29 -11.67 -13.28
C ASP A 414 -14.37 -11.70 -14.51
N ASN A 415 -14.06 -10.54 -15.09
CA ASN A 415 -13.23 -10.39 -16.29
C ASN A 415 -11.89 -9.73 -15.94
N LEU A 416 -10.78 -10.37 -16.30
CA LEU A 416 -9.48 -9.70 -16.47
C LEU A 416 -9.47 -9.12 -17.89
N SER A 417 -9.44 -7.79 -18.04
CA SER A 417 -9.37 -7.16 -19.37
C SER A 417 -7.94 -7.18 -19.91
N ILE A 418 -7.81 -7.28 -21.23
CA ILE A 418 -6.54 -7.36 -21.96
C ILE A 418 -6.58 -6.33 -23.09
N ILE A 419 -5.55 -5.51 -23.23
CA ILE A 419 -5.41 -4.53 -24.32
C ILE A 419 -4.19 -4.91 -25.18
N SER A 420 -4.37 -5.04 -26.49
CA SER A 420 -3.33 -5.39 -27.46
C SER A 420 -2.59 -4.15 -27.94
N ILE A 421 -1.32 -4.00 -27.55
CA ILE A 421 -0.49 -2.83 -27.88
C ILE A 421 -0.27 -2.71 -29.41
N PRO A 422 -0.03 -3.80 -30.18
CA PRO A 422 0.06 -3.70 -31.63
C PRO A 422 -1.24 -3.20 -32.31
N GLU A 423 -2.42 -3.56 -31.79
CA GLU A 423 -3.70 -3.07 -32.32
C GLU A 423 -3.93 -1.59 -31.99
N LEU A 424 -3.50 -1.14 -30.80
CA LEU A 424 -3.46 0.30 -30.48
C LEU A 424 -2.54 1.09 -31.44
N ILE A 425 -1.39 0.52 -31.83
CA ILE A 425 -0.47 1.13 -32.82
C ILE A 425 -1.10 1.17 -34.22
N LYS A 426 -1.88 0.14 -34.59
CA LYS A 426 -2.69 0.12 -35.83
C LYS A 426 -3.91 1.07 -35.78
N GLY A 427 -4.22 1.66 -34.62
CA GLY A 427 -5.40 2.52 -34.40
C GLY A 427 -6.71 1.74 -34.23
N ASN A 428 -6.67 0.41 -34.15
CA ASN A 428 -7.84 -0.47 -34.03
C ASN A 428 -8.35 -0.52 -32.57
N LYS A 429 -8.94 0.58 -32.08
CA LYS A 429 -9.32 0.74 -30.67
C LYS A 429 -10.31 -0.33 -30.18
N ASP A 430 -11.32 -0.65 -31.00
CA ASP A 430 -12.37 -1.62 -30.62
C ASP A 430 -11.88 -3.07 -30.73
N GLY A 431 -11.04 -3.39 -31.72
CA GLY A 431 -10.41 -4.70 -31.84
C GLY A 431 -9.21 -4.93 -30.91
N ALA A 432 -8.71 -3.89 -30.25
CA ALA A 432 -7.58 -4.00 -29.32
C ALA A 432 -7.94 -4.69 -27.99
N VAL A 433 -9.22 -4.83 -27.63
CA VAL A 433 -9.62 -5.27 -26.28
C VAL A 433 -10.23 -6.68 -26.29
N SER A 434 -9.69 -7.54 -25.42
CA SER A 434 -10.26 -8.85 -25.10
C SER A 434 -10.30 -9.06 -23.58
N ALA A 435 -10.71 -10.24 -23.11
CA ALA A 435 -10.75 -10.55 -21.69
C ALA A 435 -10.54 -12.06 -21.42
N ILE A 436 -9.99 -12.37 -20.25
CA ILE A 436 -10.11 -13.71 -19.64
C ILE A 436 -11.27 -13.64 -18.64
N SER A 437 -12.36 -14.33 -18.96
CA SER A 437 -13.56 -14.41 -18.14
C SER A 437 -13.50 -15.54 -17.10
N GLY A 438 -14.31 -15.41 -16.05
CA GLY A 438 -14.41 -16.40 -14.97
C GLY A 438 -13.26 -16.35 -13.97
N VAL A 439 -12.49 -15.25 -13.93
CA VAL A 439 -11.39 -15.08 -12.97
C VAL A 439 -11.88 -14.80 -11.54
N GLY A 440 -13.17 -14.56 -11.34
CA GLY A 440 -13.76 -14.24 -10.04
C GLY A 440 -13.73 -12.73 -9.72
N HIS A 441 -14.56 -12.31 -8.77
CA HIS A 441 -14.65 -10.93 -8.28
C HIS A 441 -13.42 -10.47 -7.46
N SER A 442 -13.46 -9.24 -6.95
CA SER A 442 -12.53 -8.64 -5.97
C SER A 442 -11.04 -8.64 -6.36
N ASN A 443 -10.76 -8.40 -7.64
CA ASN A 443 -9.40 -8.23 -8.17
C ASN A 443 -8.80 -6.89 -7.72
N THR A 444 -7.60 -6.88 -7.14
CA THR A 444 -6.92 -5.64 -6.66
C THR A 444 -5.59 -5.33 -7.32
N GLY A 445 -4.93 -6.32 -7.91
CA GLY A 445 -3.60 -6.19 -8.53
C GLY A 445 -3.39 -7.28 -9.57
N VAL A 446 -2.58 -7.01 -10.58
CA VAL A 446 -2.18 -7.98 -11.61
C VAL A 446 -0.70 -7.80 -11.94
N VAL A 447 0.03 -8.90 -12.14
CA VAL A 447 1.40 -8.93 -12.67
C VAL A 447 1.56 -10.13 -13.60
N ALA A 448 2.15 -9.93 -14.77
CA ALA A 448 2.51 -10.97 -15.73
C ALA A 448 3.91 -11.56 -15.47
N ASP A 449 4.07 -12.84 -15.77
CA ASP A 449 5.32 -13.58 -15.73
C ASP A 449 5.53 -14.21 -17.11
N PRO A 450 6.24 -13.53 -18.04
CA PRO A 450 6.42 -14.06 -19.38
C PRO A 450 7.24 -15.35 -19.37
N LYS A 451 8.29 -15.41 -18.54
CA LYS A 451 9.20 -16.55 -18.36
C LYS A 451 8.51 -17.86 -17.94
N LEU A 452 7.41 -17.82 -17.19
CA LEU A 452 6.66 -19.02 -16.77
C LEU A 452 5.28 -19.20 -17.43
N GLU A 453 4.92 -18.36 -18.41
CA GLU A 453 3.57 -18.29 -18.98
C GLU A 453 2.47 -18.16 -17.90
N ARG A 454 2.57 -17.12 -17.05
CA ARG A 454 1.58 -16.89 -16.00
C ARG A 454 1.16 -15.44 -15.90
N ILE A 455 -0.03 -15.25 -15.35
CA ILE A 455 -0.52 -13.98 -14.81
C ILE A 455 -0.88 -14.28 -13.34
N TYR A 456 -0.40 -13.43 -12.45
CA TYR A 456 -0.68 -13.46 -11.02
C TYR A 456 -1.73 -12.39 -10.72
N LEU A 457 -2.93 -12.80 -10.32
CA LEU A 457 -4.09 -11.94 -10.12
C LEU A 457 -4.50 -11.93 -8.64
N LEU A 458 -4.43 -10.75 -8.02
CA LEU A 458 -4.57 -10.57 -6.58
C LEU A 458 -6.03 -10.45 -6.15
N LYS A 459 -6.42 -11.17 -5.09
CA LYS A 459 -7.80 -11.30 -4.60
C LYS A 459 -7.96 -10.77 -3.19
N GLU A 460 -8.68 -9.65 -3.03
CA GLU A 460 -8.82 -8.98 -1.73
C GLU A 460 -9.64 -9.79 -0.72
N THR A 461 -10.79 -10.30 -1.14
CA THR A 461 -11.78 -10.95 -0.25
C THR A 461 -11.48 -12.41 0.03
N SER A 462 -10.79 -13.12 -0.87
CA SER A 462 -10.40 -14.52 -0.65
C SER A 462 -8.99 -14.67 -0.07
N GLY A 463 -8.26 -13.57 0.17
CA GLY A 463 -6.91 -13.58 0.75
C GLY A 463 -5.92 -14.41 -0.05
N GLY A 464 -5.82 -14.18 -1.37
CA GLY A 464 -4.98 -15.03 -2.23
C GLY A 464 -4.50 -14.40 -3.54
N VAL A 465 -3.51 -15.04 -4.14
CA VAL A 465 -3.07 -14.82 -5.53
C VAL A 465 -3.61 -15.95 -6.38
N MET A 466 -4.49 -15.65 -7.33
CA MET A 466 -4.89 -16.58 -8.38
C MET A 466 -3.78 -16.66 -9.44
N ILE A 467 -3.39 -17.88 -9.80
CA ILE A 467 -2.47 -18.15 -10.91
C ILE A 467 -3.30 -18.46 -12.15
N ILE A 468 -3.12 -17.67 -13.20
CA ILE A 468 -3.75 -17.85 -14.51
C ILE A 468 -2.64 -18.21 -15.52
N ARG A 469 -2.84 -19.22 -16.38
CA ARG A 469 -2.04 -19.37 -17.61
C ARG A 469 -2.78 -18.59 -18.70
N PRO A 470 -2.19 -17.52 -19.29
CA PRO A 470 -2.81 -16.89 -20.45
C PRO A 470 -2.94 -17.96 -21.55
N MET A 471 -4.12 -18.07 -22.13
CA MET A 471 -4.29 -18.92 -23.30
C MET A 471 -3.52 -18.29 -24.47
N VAL A 472 -2.77 -19.12 -25.20
CA VAL A 472 -2.38 -18.79 -26.57
C VAL A 472 -3.67 -18.63 -27.39
N GLU A 473 -3.69 -17.70 -28.34
CA GLU A 473 -4.80 -17.49 -29.27
C GLU A 473 -4.84 -18.62 -30.33
N ASP A 474 -4.94 -19.87 -29.87
CA ASP A 474 -4.97 -21.08 -30.69
C ASP A 474 -6.36 -21.32 -31.29
N GLN A 475 -6.39 -21.74 -32.55
CA GLN A 475 -7.62 -21.90 -33.35
C GLN A 475 -8.34 -23.25 -33.09
N SER A 476 -8.11 -23.87 -31.93
CA SER A 476 -8.71 -25.14 -31.53
C SER A 476 -10.19 -25.01 -31.15
N PRO A 477 -11.12 -25.76 -31.77
CA PRO A 477 -12.56 -25.65 -31.52
C PRO A 477 -13.03 -26.35 -30.23
N ILE A 478 -12.17 -26.44 -29.21
CA ILE A 478 -12.40 -27.24 -27.99
C ILE A 478 -12.90 -26.35 -26.86
N LYS A 479 -14.03 -26.74 -26.25
CA LYS A 479 -14.67 -26.00 -25.15
C LYS A 479 -13.77 -25.89 -23.91
N THR A 480 -13.60 -24.65 -23.46
CA THR A 480 -13.52 -24.28 -22.02
C THR A 480 -12.46 -25.03 -21.21
N ILE A 481 -11.18 -24.90 -21.60
CA ILE A 481 -10.08 -25.10 -20.66
C ILE A 481 -10.11 -23.94 -19.65
N THR A 482 -10.41 -24.21 -18.38
CA THR A 482 -10.33 -23.18 -17.33
C THR A 482 -8.87 -22.73 -17.18
N PRO A 483 -8.53 -21.45 -17.41
CA PRO A 483 -7.13 -21.00 -17.43
C PRO A 483 -6.51 -20.86 -16.03
N ILE A 484 -7.23 -21.23 -14.97
CA ILE A 484 -6.83 -21.09 -13.56
C ILE A 484 -5.99 -22.30 -13.13
N VAL A 485 -4.73 -22.05 -12.80
CA VAL A 485 -3.70 -23.04 -12.43
C VAL A 485 -3.64 -23.29 -10.91
N GLY A 486 -4.32 -22.44 -10.11
CA GLY A 486 -4.47 -22.58 -8.66
C GLY A 486 -4.60 -21.23 -7.96
N ILE A 487 -4.64 -21.26 -6.62
CA ILE A 487 -4.61 -20.08 -5.76
C ILE A 487 -3.51 -20.29 -4.70
N MET A 488 -2.74 -19.25 -4.40
CA MET A 488 -1.76 -19.21 -3.31
C MET A 488 -2.33 -18.32 -2.19
N PRO A 489 -2.47 -18.79 -0.94
CA PRO A 489 -2.95 -17.97 0.16
C PRO A 489 -1.92 -16.88 0.54
N VAL A 490 -2.41 -15.74 1.03
CA VAL A 490 -1.61 -14.61 1.55
C VAL A 490 -2.29 -13.99 2.77
N GLY A 491 -1.74 -12.89 3.31
CA GLY A 491 -2.35 -12.12 4.39
C GLY A 491 -3.68 -11.42 4.01
N THR A 492 -4.25 -10.67 4.94
CA THR A 492 -5.61 -10.12 4.80
C THR A 492 -5.65 -8.83 3.98
N THR A 493 -6.70 -8.70 3.15
CA THR A 493 -6.93 -7.61 2.19
C THR A 493 -5.68 -7.22 1.38
N PRO A 494 -5.14 -8.13 0.56
CA PRO A 494 -3.98 -7.85 -0.27
C PRO A 494 -4.26 -6.76 -1.32
N ARG A 495 -3.36 -5.77 -1.40
CA ARG A 495 -3.57 -4.54 -2.16
C ARG A 495 -2.72 -4.43 -3.43
N SER A 496 -1.45 -4.81 -3.36
CA SER A 496 -0.51 -4.79 -4.50
C SER A 496 0.44 -5.99 -4.44
N LEU A 497 1.05 -6.31 -5.58
CA LEU A 497 2.00 -7.40 -5.72
C LEU A 497 3.08 -7.02 -6.74
N MET A 498 4.27 -7.59 -6.61
CA MET A 498 5.38 -7.38 -7.55
C MET A 498 6.27 -8.64 -7.61
N LEU A 499 6.70 -9.01 -8.82
CA LEU A 499 7.74 -10.04 -9.04
C LEU A 499 9.12 -9.44 -8.82
N ASP A 500 10.06 -10.25 -8.35
CA ASP A 500 11.48 -9.89 -8.41
C ASP A 500 12.03 -9.92 -9.86
N PRO A 501 13.09 -9.15 -10.20
CA PRO A 501 13.64 -9.05 -11.56
C PRO A 501 14.12 -10.39 -12.14
N GLU A 502 14.74 -11.22 -11.31
CA GLU A 502 15.17 -12.58 -11.61
C GLU A 502 13.96 -13.45 -11.97
N ALA A 503 12.79 -13.12 -11.41
CA ALA A 503 11.53 -13.83 -11.48
C ALA A 503 11.63 -15.23 -10.84
N ARG A 504 11.63 -15.23 -9.50
CA ARG A 504 11.65 -16.37 -8.58
C ARG A 504 10.67 -16.17 -7.41
N LYS A 505 10.64 -14.98 -6.81
CA LYS A 505 9.74 -14.61 -5.72
C LYS A 505 8.63 -13.66 -6.18
N LEU A 506 7.46 -13.81 -5.58
CA LEU A 506 6.37 -12.85 -5.64
C LEU A 506 6.19 -12.22 -4.26
N TYR A 507 6.27 -10.90 -4.19
CA TYR A 507 6.04 -10.12 -2.96
C TYR A 507 4.62 -9.55 -3.01
N ILE A 508 3.83 -9.74 -1.95
CA ILE A 508 2.44 -9.28 -1.86
C ILE A 508 2.23 -8.41 -0.63
N VAL A 509 1.69 -7.21 -0.83
CA VAL A 509 1.36 -6.25 0.22
C VAL A 509 -0.01 -6.53 0.82
N ASN A 510 -0.05 -6.93 2.09
CA ASN A 510 -1.28 -7.30 2.81
C ASN A 510 -1.75 -6.13 3.69
N ARG A 511 -2.66 -5.31 3.17
CA ARG A 511 -3.07 -4.04 3.79
C ARG A 511 -3.71 -4.23 5.16
N GLY A 512 -4.51 -5.29 5.33
CA GLY A 512 -5.26 -5.59 6.55
C GLY A 512 -4.46 -6.28 7.66
N SER A 513 -3.36 -6.96 7.31
CA SER A 513 -2.48 -7.65 8.27
C SER A 513 -1.11 -7.00 8.44
N HIS A 514 -0.89 -5.84 7.81
CA HIS A 514 0.26 -4.94 7.98
C HIS A 514 1.62 -5.64 7.77
N ASN A 515 1.68 -6.44 6.70
CA ASN A 515 2.86 -7.22 6.35
C ASN A 515 2.99 -7.41 4.83
N VAL A 516 4.14 -7.90 4.41
CA VAL A 516 4.40 -8.43 3.06
C VAL A 516 4.58 -9.94 3.16
N SER A 517 3.85 -10.70 2.35
CA SER A 517 4.11 -12.13 2.16
C SER A 517 5.06 -12.35 0.99
N VAL A 518 6.10 -13.16 1.22
CA VAL A 518 7.11 -13.55 0.22
C VAL A 518 6.83 -14.98 -0.22
N ILE A 519 6.48 -15.16 -1.48
CA ILE A 519 6.07 -16.45 -2.05
C ILE A 519 7.11 -16.92 -3.08
N ASP A 520 7.72 -18.10 -2.90
CA ASP A 520 8.43 -18.75 -4.00
C ASP A 520 7.39 -19.29 -5.00
N LYS A 521 7.48 -18.81 -6.26
CA LYS A 521 6.46 -19.07 -7.28
C LYS A 521 6.57 -20.47 -7.92
N THR A 522 7.60 -21.23 -7.53
CA THR A 522 7.89 -22.57 -8.03
C THR A 522 7.16 -23.62 -7.20
N SER A 523 7.41 -23.60 -5.90
CA SER A 523 6.77 -24.41 -4.85
C SER A 523 5.38 -23.90 -4.45
N ARG A 524 5.07 -22.63 -4.77
CA ARG A 524 3.81 -21.94 -4.46
C ARG A 524 3.56 -21.80 -2.94
N LYS A 525 4.63 -21.58 -2.17
CA LYS A 525 4.59 -21.48 -0.70
C LYS A 525 5.05 -20.11 -0.23
N GLU A 526 4.44 -19.65 0.86
CA GLU A 526 4.92 -18.53 1.65
C GLU A 526 6.20 -18.93 2.38
N GLU A 527 7.32 -18.30 2.03
CA GLU A 527 8.63 -18.52 2.67
C GLU A 527 8.76 -17.66 3.94
N LYS A 528 8.32 -16.40 3.86
CA LYS A 528 8.43 -15.42 4.94
C LYS A 528 7.28 -14.41 4.92
N VAL A 529 6.92 -13.94 6.11
CA VAL A 529 6.02 -12.82 6.33
C VAL A 529 6.84 -11.71 6.98
N ILE A 530 6.89 -10.55 6.34
CA ILE A 530 7.70 -9.40 6.75
C ILE A 530 6.77 -8.33 7.34
N PRO A 531 6.84 -8.00 8.64
CA PRO A 531 6.02 -6.94 9.21
C PRO A 531 6.44 -5.57 8.64
N VAL A 532 5.47 -4.72 8.31
CA VAL A 532 5.69 -3.35 7.83
C VAL A 532 4.80 -2.37 8.61
N GLY A 533 4.79 -1.08 8.23
CA GLY A 533 3.91 -0.09 8.85
C GLY A 533 2.42 -0.35 8.61
N LYS A 534 1.57 0.52 9.17
CA LYS A 534 0.11 0.35 9.19
C LYS A 534 -0.50 0.67 7.82
N LYS A 535 -1.42 -0.21 7.41
CA LYS A 535 -2.11 -0.21 6.10
C LYS A 535 -1.14 -0.02 4.92
N PRO A 536 -0.25 -0.99 4.66
CA PRO A 536 0.63 -0.91 3.51
C PRO A 536 -0.16 -0.96 2.20
N TYR A 537 0.27 -0.20 1.19
CA TYR A 537 -0.51 0.07 -0.02
C TYR A 537 0.22 -0.36 -1.30
N GLY A 538 1.36 0.26 -1.59
CA GLY A 538 2.13 0.10 -2.82
C GLY A 538 3.48 -0.56 -2.58
N ILE A 539 4.08 -1.07 -3.65
CA ILE A 539 5.38 -1.76 -3.64
C ILE A 539 6.18 -1.39 -4.90
N ALA A 540 7.48 -1.17 -4.73
CA ALA A 540 8.46 -1.04 -5.80
C ALA A 540 9.78 -1.72 -5.42
N MET A 541 10.62 -2.06 -6.39
CA MET A 541 11.95 -2.63 -6.16
C MET A 541 13.00 -1.92 -7.01
N ILE A 542 14.22 -1.84 -6.48
CA ILE A 542 15.39 -1.54 -7.31
C ILE A 542 15.75 -2.84 -8.07
N PRO A 543 15.84 -2.80 -9.42
CA PRO A 543 15.89 -4.03 -10.23
C PRO A 543 17.28 -4.65 -10.40
N PHE A 544 18.35 -4.00 -9.92
CA PHE A 544 19.75 -4.42 -10.03
C PHE A 544 20.48 -4.04 -8.74
#